data_AF-A0AAN9U6S5-F1
#
_entry.id   AF-A0AAN9U6S5-F1
#
_cell.length_a   1.000
_cell.length_b   1.000
_cell.length_c   1.000
_cell.angle_alpha   90.00
_cell.angle_beta   90.00
_cell.angle_gamma   90.00
#
_symmetry.space_group_name_H-M   'P 1'
#
loop_
_entity.id
_entity.type
_entity.pdbx_description
1 polymer ?
#
loop_
_entity_poly.entity_id
_entity_poly.type
_entity_poly.pdbx_seq_one_letter_code
_entity_poly.pdbx_strand_id
1 'polypeptide(L)'
;MPQTRSAAAANAGDKHKLDDDAKSPPAKAHRTDEKKQTTLDDTVTSDKKEDPQKSKTEDEREDKDKAEDESEQNGKDSQPKSLHTGEDSAVEPHGRNGSTPSSILEKGIIYFFFRGRVGIDHPEGVSDLARSYFILRPIPKDAKLGEGPIGDKGNSRLIAIPKKTFPQSGRDRWIAFVEKTDASFDQLKEEFLASNNYETKTAGTRHTPAATPIAEGVYAITTTGRESHLAYLLTLPEKLGEVQTEIGLKERGSWILSTRNPQYPPPSNARLPDGPEFSKEILDEFRSLRWMGTQPKHLIPQAQFLLVGESSGIQKAMQPDEKDEKDNKKSDPIEELEELEHEDIERMEHLGKDGSDAIFADLEVQAKGYPKLQTSF
;
A
#
# COMPACT_ATOMS: atom_id res chain seq x y z
N MET A 1 8.41 74.64 14.05
CA MET A 1 9.81 74.69 13.57
C MET A 1 10.10 73.40 12.80
N PRO A 2 10.55 73.49 11.55
CA PRO A 2 10.53 72.42 10.52
C PRO A 2 11.70 71.42 10.76
N GLN A 3 11.77 70.21 10.19
CA GLN A 3 11.84 69.92 8.75
C GLN A 3 11.37 68.49 8.41
N THR A 4 10.50 68.43 7.40
CA THR A 4 10.18 67.26 6.58
C THR A 4 11.25 67.05 5.50
N ARG A 5 11.67 65.81 5.25
CA ARG A 5 12.20 65.38 3.95
C ARG A 5 11.52 64.09 3.50
N SER A 6 10.85 64.24 2.36
CA SER A 6 10.29 63.21 1.50
C SER A 6 11.42 62.48 0.76
N ALA A 7 11.28 61.17 0.57
CA ALA A 7 12.00 60.42 -0.46
C ALA A 7 11.04 59.40 -1.08
N ALA A 8 10.87 59.53 -2.40
CA ALA A 8 9.94 58.79 -3.23
C ALA A 8 10.56 57.50 -3.79
N ALA A 9 9.68 56.49 -3.90
CA ALA A 9 9.54 55.45 -4.92
C ALA A 9 10.80 54.87 -5.61
N ALA A 10 11.03 53.57 -5.40
CA ALA A 10 11.78 52.70 -6.31
C ALA A 10 10.77 51.94 -7.20
N ASN A 11 10.92 52.10 -8.52
CA ASN A 11 10.17 51.35 -9.53
C ASN A 11 10.91 50.07 -9.95
N ALA A 12 10.11 49.06 -10.29
CA ALA A 12 10.50 47.75 -10.74
C ALA A 12 10.89 47.71 -12.23
N GLY A 13 11.81 46.80 -12.55
CA GLY A 13 12.05 46.30 -13.90
C GLY A 13 13.37 46.71 -14.50
N ASP A 14 14.37 45.82 -14.46
CA ASP A 14 15.38 45.80 -15.51
C ASP A 14 15.80 44.37 -15.87
N LYS A 15 15.90 44.14 -17.18
CA LYS A 15 16.05 42.84 -17.83
C LYS A 15 17.53 42.52 -17.97
N HIS A 16 17.97 41.37 -17.46
CA HIS A 16 19.33 40.89 -17.72
C HIS A 16 19.43 40.28 -19.13
N LYS A 17 20.33 40.87 -19.93
CA LYS A 17 20.82 40.36 -21.22
C LYS A 17 21.67 39.11 -21.03
N LEU A 18 21.55 38.21 -22.00
CA LEU A 18 22.42 37.05 -22.24
C LEU A 18 23.70 37.54 -22.93
N ASP A 19 24.85 37.06 -22.47
CA ASP A 19 26.08 37.04 -23.25
C ASP A 19 26.37 35.60 -23.67
N ASP A 20 26.46 35.41 -24.99
CA ASP A 20 26.96 34.25 -25.70
C ASP A 20 28.47 34.08 -25.50
N ASP A 21 28.90 32.82 -25.42
CA ASP A 21 30.20 32.25 -25.84
C ASP A 21 30.85 31.33 -24.79
N ALA A 22 30.49 30.04 -24.83
CA ALA A 22 31.42 28.93 -24.53
C ALA A 22 30.88 27.56 -24.97
N LYS A 23 31.29 27.15 -26.18
CA LYS A 23 31.51 25.78 -26.71
C LYS A 23 30.87 24.58 -25.98
N SER A 24 29.94 23.93 -26.68
CA SER A 24 29.48 22.55 -26.41
C SER A 24 30.57 21.49 -26.65
N PRO A 25 30.61 20.42 -25.85
CA PRO A 25 31.08 19.09 -26.28
C PRO A 25 29.91 18.08 -26.43
N PRO A 26 30.13 16.95 -27.13
CA PRO A 26 29.16 16.35 -28.03
C PRO A 26 28.18 15.36 -27.40
N ALA A 27 27.02 15.23 -28.04
CA ALA A 27 26.07 14.14 -27.83
C ALA A 27 26.63 12.80 -28.33
N LYS A 28 26.75 11.81 -27.43
CA LYS A 28 26.62 10.34 -27.63
C LYS A 28 26.31 9.74 -26.25
N ALA A 29 25.39 8.81 -26.02
CA ALA A 29 24.78 7.84 -26.89
C ALA A 29 23.34 7.51 -26.42
N HIS A 30 22.44 7.30 -27.37
CA HIS A 30 21.26 6.46 -27.16
C HIS A 30 21.72 5.07 -26.73
N ARG A 31 21.23 4.59 -25.59
CA ARG A 31 21.05 3.16 -25.35
C ARG A 31 19.58 2.93 -25.06
N THR A 32 18.91 2.42 -26.08
CA THR A 32 17.72 1.57 -25.97
C THR A 32 18.04 0.39 -25.08
N ASP A 33 17.40 0.32 -23.92
CA ASP A 33 17.11 -0.93 -23.21
C ASP A 33 15.67 -0.80 -22.73
N GLU A 34 14.77 -1.44 -23.47
CA GLU A 34 13.37 -1.62 -23.11
C GLU A 34 13.29 -2.62 -21.94
N LYS A 35 13.31 -2.11 -20.72
CA LYS A 35 12.50 -2.67 -19.63
C LYS A 35 11.72 -1.52 -19.02
N LYS A 36 10.44 -1.46 -19.35
CA LYS A 36 9.48 -0.52 -18.75
C LYS A 36 9.46 -0.84 -17.25
N GLN A 37 10.04 0.03 -16.42
CA GLN A 37 9.96 -0.07 -14.96
C GLN A 37 8.54 0.26 -14.54
N THR A 38 7.87 -0.67 -13.86
CA THR A 38 6.43 -0.58 -13.56
C THR A 38 6.13 -0.34 -12.08
N THR A 39 7.09 -0.55 -11.17
CA THR A 39 6.87 -0.51 -9.71
C THR A 39 7.80 0.49 -8.98
N LEU A 40 7.42 0.88 -7.76
CA LEU A 40 8.24 1.75 -6.90
C LEU A 40 9.50 1.06 -6.37
N ASP A 41 9.54 -0.26 -6.35
CA ASP A 41 10.73 -1.02 -5.98
C ASP A 41 11.88 -0.79 -6.98
N ASP A 42 11.54 -0.62 -8.26
CA ASP A 42 12.51 -0.38 -9.33
C ASP A 42 13.04 1.07 -9.38
N THR A 43 12.21 2.05 -9.00
CA THR A 43 12.51 3.49 -9.19
C THR A 43 13.47 4.08 -8.13
N VAL A 44 13.50 3.53 -6.90
CA VAL A 44 14.25 4.12 -5.77
C VAL A 44 15.70 3.60 -5.69
N THR A 45 16.02 2.49 -6.35
CA THR A 45 17.38 1.92 -6.29
C THR A 45 18.44 2.79 -7.00
N SER A 46 18.05 3.77 -7.81
CA SER A 46 18.98 4.66 -8.54
C SER A 46 19.43 5.91 -7.77
N ASP A 47 18.75 6.34 -6.69
CA ASP A 47 18.93 7.70 -6.15
C ASP A 47 19.38 7.82 -4.67
N LYS A 48 19.93 6.77 -4.06
CA LYS A 48 20.62 6.91 -2.77
C LYS A 48 22.08 6.49 -2.82
N LYS A 49 22.96 7.49 -2.98
CA LYS A 49 24.32 7.45 -2.47
C LYS A 49 24.29 7.88 -1.00
N GLU A 50 24.43 6.94 -0.09
CA GLU A 50 24.90 7.20 1.28
C GLU A 50 26.20 6.41 1.46
N ASP A 51 27.28 7.13 1.78
CA ASP A 51 28.63 6.61 2.05
C ASP A 51 28.64 5.77 3.34
N PRO A 52 29.29 4.58 3.37
CA PRO A 52 29.65 3.91 4.61
C PRO A 52 31.06 4.34 5.07
N GLN A 53 31.13 4.85 6.31
CA GLN A 53 32.39 5.06 7.01
C GLN A 53 33.01 3.72 7.47
N LYS A 54 34.33 3.63 7.25
CA LYS A 54 35.24 2.51 7.53
C LYS A 54 35.23 2.02 8.99
N SER A 55 35.30 0.70 9.16
CA SER A 55 36.20 0.06 10.12
C SER A 55 37.00 -1.03 9.41
N LYS A 56 38.32 -1.02 9.63
CA LYS A 56 39.28 -2.01 9.13
C LYS A 56 39.47 -3.09 10.18
N THR A 57 39.49 -4.36 9.76
CA THR A 57 40.59 -5.28 10.07
C THR A 57 40.65 -6.39 9.02
N GLU A 58 41.82 -6.52 8.39
CA GLU A 58 42.34 -7.72 7.72
C GLU A 58 42.57 -8.81 8.83
N ASP A 59 42.59 -10.12 8.59
CA ASP A 59 43.39 -10.84 7.60
C ASP A 59 42.88 -12.29 7.43
N GLU A 60 43.25 -12.87 6.30
CA GLU A 60 42.81 -14.14 5.70
C GLU A 60 43.40 -15.39 6.39
N ARG A 61 42.76 -16.56 6.19
CA ARG A 61 43.34 -17.66 5.39
C ARG A 61 42.38 -18.84 5.19
N GLU A 62 42.44 -19.33 3.96
CA GLU A 62 41.77 -20.47 3.37
C GLU A 62 42.10 -21.80 4.06
N ASP A 63 41.17 -22.76 4.00
CA ASP A 63 41.52 -24.07 3.47
C ASP A 63 40.33 -24.76 2.78
N LYS A 64 40.63 -25.38 1.65
CA LYS A 64 39.73 -26.19 0.82
C LYS A 64 39.77 -27.62 1.31
N ASP A 65 38.64 -28.33 1.31
CA ASP A 65 38.62 -29.66 0.71
C ASP A 65 37.21 -30.13 0.32
N LYS A 66 37.22 -31.02 -0.68
CA LYS A 66 36.11 -31.46 -1.54
C LYS A 66 35.32 -32.64 -0.97
N ALA A 67 34.03 -32.65 -1.36
CA ALA A 67 33.19 -33.73 -1.89
C ALA A 67 33.20 -35.12 -1.21
N GLU A 68 31.99 -35.62 -0.92
CA GLU A 68 31.48 -36.85 -1.55
C GLU A 68 29.95 -36.94 -1.46
N ASP A 69 29.43 -37.75 -2.38
CA ASP A 69 28.09 -37.87 -2.94
C ASP A 69 27.27 -38.99 -2.26
N GLU A 70 26.03 -39.17 -2.75
CA GLU A 70 25.06 -40.27 -2.53
C GLU A 70 24.10 -40.11 -1.34
N SER A 71 22.78 -40.29 -1.46
CA SER A 71 21.96 -40.92 -2.49
C SER A 71 20.47 -40.57 -2.33
N GLU A 72 19.76 -40.81 -3.43
CA GLU A 72 18.33 -40.70 -3.74
C GLU A 72 17.34 -41.24 -2.68
N GLN A 73 16.17 -40.59 -2.54
CA GLN A 73 14.88 -41.29 -2.60
C GLN A 73 13.68 -40.36 -2.87
N ASN A 74 13.21 -40.47 -4.12
CA ASN A 74 11.83 -40.54 -4.62
C ASN A 74 10.65 -40.28 -3.65
N GLY A 75 9.75 -39.37 -4.00
CA GLY A 75 8.49 -39.17 -3.29
C GLY A 75 7.54 -38.12 -3.88
N LYS A 76 6.94 -38.43 -5.04
CA LYS A 76 5.67 -37.90 -5.58
C LYS A 76 5.33 -36.43 -5.24
N ASP A 77 5.73 -35.56 -6.16
CA ASP A 77 5.18 -34.22 -6.31
C ASP A 77 3.66 -34.34 -6.59
N SER A 78 2.87 -33.97 -5.60
CA SER A 78 1.41 -33.89 -5.71
C SER A 78 1.07 -32.41 -5.84
N GLN A 79 1.01 -31.93 -7.08
CA GLN A 79 0.36 -30.66 -7.39
C GLN A 79 -1.05 -30.66 -6.79
N PRO A 80 -1.41 -29.69 -5.92
CA PRO A 80 -2.81 -29.39 -5.70
C PRO A 80 -3.30 -28.63 -6.93
N LYS A 81 -4.25 -29.25 -7.62
CA LYS A 81 -5.06 -28.63 -8.68
C LYS A 81 -5.74 -27.38 -8.13
N SER A 82 -5.64 -26.25 -8.83
CA SER A 82 -6.57 -25.13 -8.64
C SER A 82 -7.97 -25.60 -9.08
N LEU A 83 -8.86 -25.77 -8.12
CA LEU A 83 -10.24 -26.19 -8.34
C LEU A 83 -11.11 -25.61 -7.23
N HIS A 84 -11.47 -24.34 -7.35
CA HIS A 84 -12.72 -23.85 -6.76
C HIS A 84 -13.43 -22.97 -7.79
N THR A 85 -14.46 -23.55 -8.39
CA THR A 85 -15.53 -22.84 -9.09
C THR A 85 -16.26 -21.94 -8.09
N GLY A 86 -16.76 -20.78 -8.52
CA GLY A 86 -17.29 -19.69 -7.69
C GLY A 86 -18.56 -19.96 -6.85
N GLU A 87 -18.69 -21.14 -6.24
CA GLU A 87 -19.71 -21.50 -5.25
C GLU A 87 -19.13 -21.57 -3.81
N ASP A 88 -17.81 -21.55 -3.62
CA ASP A 88 -17.13 -21.64 -2.30
C ASP A 88 -16.56 -20.29 -1.78
N SER A 89 -17.11 -19.15 -2.22
CA SER A 89 -16.68 -17.84 -1.73
C SER A 89 -17.45 -17.47 -0.45
N ALA A 90 -16.73 -17.12 0.62
CA ALA A 90 -17.34 -16.59 1.84
C ALA A 90 -18.14 -15.28 1.64
N VAL A 91 -17.97 -14.59 0.51
CA VAL A 91 -18.75 -13.39 0.19
C VAL A 91 -20.15 -13.78 -0.27
N GLU A 92 -21.17 -13.49 0.55
CA GLU A 92 -22.58 -13.68 0.24
C GLU A 92 -23.21 -12.37 -0.25
N PRO A 93 -23.47 -12.19 -1.57
CA PRO A 93 -24.08 -10.97 -2.10
C PRO A 93 -25.50 -10.75 -1.57
N HIS A 94 -25.93 -9.49 -1.49
CA HIS A 94 -27.28 -9.12 -1.00
C HIS A 94 -27.60 -9.51 0.45
N GLY A 95 -26.61 -9.94 1.25
CA GLY A 95 -26.77 -10.30 2.66
C GLY A 95 -27.32 -9.17 3.54
N ARG A 96 -27.12 -7.91 3.15
CA ARG A 96 -27.59 -6.72 3.89
C ARG A 96 -29.03 -6.30 3.54
N ASN A 97 -29.69 -6.93 2.57
CA ASN A 97 -31.09 -6.63 2.20
C ASN A 97 -31.39 -5.12 1.98
N GLY A 98 -30.41 -4.36 1.49
CA GLY A 98 -30.54 -2.93 1.22
C GLY A 98 -30.28 -1.99 2.41
N SER A 99 -29.88 -2.50 3.58
CA SER A 99 -29.55 -1.68 4.75
C SER A 99 -28.24 -0.90 4.62
N THR A 100 -27.42 -1.21 3.62
CA THR A 100 -26.09 -0.61 3.48
C THR A 100 -26.14 0.93 3.40
N PRO A 101 -25.40 1.64 4.26
CA PRO A 101 -25.31 3.09 4.29
C PRO A 101 -24.81 3.67 2.96
N SER A 102 -25.38 4.78 2.53
CA SER A 102 -25.02 5.45 1.27
C SER A 102 -23.66 6.16 1.33
N SER A 103 -23.22 6.55 2.52
CA SER A 103 -21.88 7.13 2.75
C SER A 103 -20.74 6.13 2.51
N ILE A 104 -21.02 4.81 2.54
CA ILE A 104 -20.04 3.77 2.21
C ILE A 104 -19.91 3.64 0.68
N LEU A 105 -18.77 4.09 0.16
CA LEU A 105 -18.42 4.06 -1.25
C LEU A 105 -17.89 2.70 -1.69
N GLU A 106 -17.24 1.97 -0.80
CA GLU A 106 -16.71 0.62 -0.97
C GLU A 106 -16.45 0.01 0.41
N LYS A 107 -16.54 -1.31 0.54
CA LYS A 107 -16.09 -2.04 1.73
C LYS A 107 -15.41 -3.35 1.33
N GLY A 108 -14.68 -3.97 2.25
CA GLY A 108 -14.01 -5.23 2.00
C GLY A 108 -12.97 -5.58 3.05
N ILE A 109 -12.00 -6.40 2.67
CA ILE A 109 -10.93 -6.88 3.54
C ILE A 109 -9.62 -6.12 3.23
N ILE A 110 -8.87 -5.80 4.28
CA ILE A 110 -7.58 -5.12 4.21
C ILE A 110 -6.50 -5.95 4.90
N TYR A 111 -5.37 -6.12 4.23
CA TYR A 111 -4.20 -6.83 4.77
C TYR A 111 -3.03 -5.87 4.78
N PHE A 112 -2.33 -5.80 5.90
CA PHE A 112 -1.16 -4.95 6.08
C PHE A 112 0.11 -5.78 6.00
N PHE A 113 1.09 -5.25 5.28
CA PHE A 113 2.39 -5.87 5.09
C PHE A 113 3.52 -4.85 5.23
N PHE A 114 4.71 -5.32 5.55
CA PHE A 114 5.94 -4.60 5.26
C PHE A 114 6.91 -5.46 4.46
N ARG A 115 7.96 -4.84 3.93
CA ARG A 115 9.18 -5.55 3.55
C ARG A 115 10.36 -5.03 4.36
N GLY A 116 11.22 -5.95 4.79
CA GLY A 116 12.53 -5.62 5.31
C GLY A 116 13.39 -4.92 4.24
N ARG A 117 14.45 -4.24 4.68
CA ARG A 117 15.48 -3.74 3.76
C ARG A 117 16.14 -4.90 3.04
N VAL A 118 16.80 -4.57 1.92
CA VAL A 118 17.57 -5.54 1.13
C VAL A 118 18.52 -6.32 2.05
N GLY A 119 18.41 -7.64 2.04
CA GLY A 119 19.21 -8.55 2.87
C GLY A 119 18.80 -8.63 4.35
N ILE A 120 17.66 -8.05 4.76
CA ILE A 120 17.13 -8.17 6.12
C ILE A 120 15.80 -8.92 6.10
N ASP A 121 15.87 -10.24 6.27
CA ASP A 121 14.68 -11.11 6.28
C ASP A 121 13.87 -11.05 7.59
N HIS A 122 14.54 -10.70 8.68
CA HIS A 122 13.94 -10.60 10.01
C HIS A 122 14.24 -9.22 10.60
N PRO A 123 13.39 -8.21 10.34
CA PRO A 123 13.57 -6.87 10.89
C PRO A 123 13.41 -6.86 12.41
N GLU A 124 14.38 -6.26 13.11
CA GLU A 124 14.39 -6.11 14.59
C GLU A 124 13.93 -4.70 15.02
N GLY A 125 13.38 -3.91 14.09
CA GLY A 125 12.83 -2.59 14.40
C GLY A 125 12.36 -1.84 13.15
N VAL A 126 11.68 -0.70 13.38
CA VAL A 126 11.21 0.18 12.29
C VAL A 126 12.37 0.68 11.41
N SER A 127 13.60 0.78 11.92
CA SER A 127 14.77 1.16 11.13
C SER A 127 15.07 0.17 10.01
N ASP A 128 14.71 -1.09 10.18
CA ASP A 128 15.07 -2.20 9.30
C ASP A 128 14.03 -2.43 8.20
N LEU A 129 12.89 -1.75 8.32
CA LEU A 129 11.86 -1.75 7.29
C LEU A 129 12.29 -0.92 6.08
N ALA A 130 11.99 -1.43 4.90
CA ALA A 130 12.09 -0.68 3.66
C ALA A 130 10.87 0.23 3.51
N ARG A 131 9.68 -0.39 3.50
CA ARG A 131 8.42 0.31 3.26
C ARG A 131 7.20 -0.55 3.65
N SER A 132 6.07 0.12 3.82
CA SER A 132 4.79 -0.47 4.20
C SER A 132 3.85 -0.60 3.00
N TYR A 133 2.97 -1.58 3.07
CA TYR A 133 1.99 -1.89 2.05
C TYR A 133 0.66 -2.24 2.70
N PHE A 134 -0.41 -2.10 1.94
CA PHE A 134 -1.64 -2.81 2.24
C PHE A 134 -2.32 -3.30 0.97
N ILE A 135 -3.05 -4.40 1.08
CA ILE A 135 -3.88 -4.96 0.02
C ILE A 135 -5.34 -4.66 0.38
N LEU A 136 -6.09 -4.08 -0.56
CA LEU A 136 -7.55 -3.94 -0.45
C LEU A 136 -8.21 -5.02 -1.30
N ARG A 137 -9.20 -5.71 -0.73
CA ARG A 137 -10.02 -6.72 -1.41
C ARG A 137 -11.49 -6.31 -1.34
N PRO A 138 -12.00 -5.56 -2.34
CA PRO A 138 -13.37 -5.08 -2.33
C PRO A 138 -14.37 -6.24 -2.41
N ILE A 139 -15.46 -6.12 -1.64
CA ILE A 139 -16.65 -6.98 -1.77
C ILE A 139 -17.86 -6.14 -2.21
N PRO A 140 -18.95 -6.75 -2.73
CA PRO A 140 -20.17 -6.01 -3.02
C PRO A 140 -20.66 -5.26 -1.78
N LYS A 141 -21.16 -4.03 -1.95
CA LYS A 141 -21.55 -3.16 -0.83
C LYS A 141 -22.59 -3.78 0.10
N ASP A 142 -23.51 -4.54 -0.48
CA ASP A 142 -24.59 -5.21 0.22
C ASP A 142 -24.28 -6.66 0.57
N ALA A 143 -23.04 -7.11 0.36
CA ALA A 143 -22.61 -8.44 0.76
C ALA A 143 -22.35 -8.53 2.26
N LYS A 144 -22.41 -9.76 2.75
CA LYS A 144 -21.91 -10.15 4.08
C LYS A 144 -20.84 -11.23 3.93
N LEU A 145 -20.11 -11.50 5.01
CA LEU A 145 -19.15 -12.59 5.06
C LEU A 145 -19.79 -13.81 5.76
N GLY A 146 -19.59 -14.97 5.15
CA GLY A 146 -19.87 -16.29 5.70
C GLY A 146 -18.57 -17.03 5.99
N GLU A 147 -18.63 -18.36 5.96
CA GLU A 147 -17.48 -19.21 6.27
C GLU A 147 -16.54 -19.41 5.07
N GLY A 148 -15.25 -19.61 5.36
CA GLY A 148 -14.23 -19.97 4.37
C GLY A 148 -13.47 -18.79 3.73
N PRO A 149 -12.66 -19.05 2.70
CA PRO A 149 -11.89 -18.00 2.02
C PRO A 149 -12.82 -17.16 1.16
N ILE A 150 -12.51 -15.88 0.98
CA ILE A 150 -13.34 -15.01 0.12
C ILE A 150 -13.15 -15.29 -1.40
N GLY A 151 -12.16 -16.13 -1.75
CA GLY A 151 -11.89 -16.60 -3.10
C GLY A 151 -11.19 -15.57 -4.01
N ASP A 152 -10.60 -16.01 -5.11
CA ASP A 152 -9.97 -15.11 -6.09
C ASP A 152 -10.99 -14.52 -7.08
N LYS A 153 -11.38 -13.26 -6.87
CA LYS A 153 -12.16 -12.50 -7.86
C LYS A 153 -11.29 -11.67 -8.81
N GLY A 154 -9.96 -11.73 -8.68
CA GLY A 154 -9.03 -10.93 -9.46
C GLY A 154 -9.31 -9.43 -9.33
N ASN A 155 -9.71 -8.96 -8.14
CA ASN A 155 -10.12 -7.58 -7.89
C ASN A 155 -9.30 -6.91 -6.78
N SER A 156 -8.18 -7.51 -6.39
CA SER A 156 -7.33 -7.01 -5.31
C SER A 156 -6.55 -5.78 -5.75
N ARG A 157 -6.36 -4.82 -4.84
CA ARG A 157 -5.52 -3.63 -5.06
C ARG A 157 -4.32 -3.63 -4.13
N LEU A 158 -3.11 -3.63 -4.69
CA LEU A 158 -1.88 -3.48 -3.92
C LEU A 158 -1.53 -2.00 -3.80
N ILE A 159 -1.47 -1.51 -2.57
CA ILE A 159 -1.08 -0.14 -2.26
C ILE A 159 0.31 -0.11 -1.64
N ALA A 160 1.21 0.65 -2.25
CA ALA A 160 2.55 0.89 -1.74
C ALA A 160 2.64 2.27 -1.06
N ILE A 161 3.23 2.29 0.13
CA ILE A 161 3.52 3.52 0.87
C ILE A 161 5.05 3.62 0.99
N PRO A 162 5.71 4.66 0.44
CA PRO A 162 7.16 4.83 0.51
C PRO A 162 7.61 5.36 1.90
N LYS A 163 7.00 4.82 2.96
CA LYS A 163 7.25 5.10 4.38
C LYS A 163 7.21 3.78 5.13
N LYS A 164 7.86 3.76 6.30
CA LYS A 164 8.02 2.57 7.14
C LYS A 164 6.93 2.38 8.17
N THR A 165 6.18 3.45 8.43
CA THR A 165 5.07 3.48 9.39
C THR A 165 3.78 3.72 8.61
N PHE A 166 2.64 3.94 9.29
CA PHE A 166 1.32 4.48 8.90
C PHE A 166 1.06 5.86 9.52
N PRO A 167 0.33 6.79 8.87
CA PRO A 167 0.19 8.15 9.37
C PRO A 167 -0.76 8.16 10.57
N GLN A 168 -0.32 8.72 11.69
CA GLN A 168 -1.02 8.62 12.97
C GLN A 168 -1.84 9.87 13.31
N SER A 169 -1.42 11.03 12.79
CA SER A 169 -2.02 12.34 13.08
C SER A 169 -2.31 13.14 11.81
N GLY A 170 -3.15 14.18 11.92
CA GLY A 170 -3.46 15.08 10.79
C GLY A 170 -2.27 15.87 10.24
N ARG A 171 -1.11 15.81 10.91
CA ARG A 171 0.15 16.37 10.43
C ARG A 171 0.90 15.40 9.52
N ASP A 172 0.64 14.11 9.68
CA ASP A 172 1.25 13.04 8.89
C ASP A 172 0.49 12.89 7.58
N ARG A 173 1.16 13.24 6.48
CA ARG A 173 0.60 13.19 5.14
C ARG A 173 1.58 12.52 4.22
N TRP A 174 1.23 11.34 3.73
CA TRP A 174 2.09 10.59 2.84
C TRP A 174 1.42 10.35 1.52
N ILE A 175 2.24 10.26 0.48
CA ILE A 175 1.76 9.88 -0.84
C ILE A 175 1.84 8.36 -0.90
N ALA A 176 0.69 7.72 -1.06
CA ALA A 176 0.56 6.31 -1.36
C ALA A 176 0.31 6.13 -2.85
N PHE A 177 0.60 4.92 -3.34
CA PHE A 177 0.59 4.58 -4.74
C PHE A 177 -0.21 3.30 -4.95
N VAL A 178 -1.09 3.31 -5.93
CA VAL A 178 -1.74 2.09 -6.40
C VAL A 178 -0.75 1.39 -7.32
N GLU A 179 -0.13 0.31 -6.84
CA GLU A 179 0.85 -0.44 -7.60
C GLU A 179 0.18 -1.43 -8.55
N LYS A 180 -0.88 -2.09 -8.07
CA LYS A 180 -1.68 -3.04 -8.86
C LYS A 180 -3.15 -2.84 -8.58
N THR A 181 -3.96 -3.10 -9.58
CA THR A 181 -5.41 -3.31 -9.47
C THR A 181 -5.77 -4.58 -10.18
N ASP A 182 -6.96 -5.09 -9.89
CA ASP A 182 -7.49 -6.29 -10.53
C ASP A 182 -6.51 -7.49 -10.44
N ALA A 183 -5.74 -7.53 -9.34
CA ALA A 183 -4.71 -8.52 -9.14
C ALA A 183 -5.33 -9.83 -8.65
N SER A 184 -4.96 -10.92 -9.33
CA SER A 184 -5.21 -12.28 -8.85
C SER A 184 -4.27 -12.67 -7.71
N PHE A 185 -4.58 -13.74 -7.01
CA PHE A 185 -3.71 -14.30 -5.99
C PHE A 185 -2.40 -14.80 -6.53
N ASP A 186 -2.42 -15.47 -7.68
CA ASP A 186 -1.19 -15.91 -8.34
C ASP A 186 -0.28 -14.71 -8.64
N GLN A 187 -0.86 -13.60 -9.10
CA GLN A 187 -0.10 -12.38 -9.36
C GLN A 187 0.47 -11.78 -8.07
N LEU A 188 -0.32 -11.69 -7.00
CA LEU A 188 0.14 -11.19 -5.71
C LEU A 188 1.24 -12.09 -5.12
N LYS A 189 1.10 -13.41 -5.26
CA LYS A 189 2.05 -14.41 -4.79
C LYS A 189 3.41 -14.25 -5.44
N GLU A 190 3.42 -14.19 -6.77
CA GLU A 190 4.66 -14.14 -7.57
C GLU A 190 5.35 -12.78 -7.48
N GLU A 191 4.59 -11.69 -7.55
CA GLU A 191 5.17 -10.36 -7.72
C GLU A 191 5.35 -9.60 -6.40
N PHE A 192 4.56 -9.89 -5.37
CA PHE A 192 4.54 -9.13 -4.12
C PHE A 192 4.86 -9.96 -2.86
N LEU A 193 4.24 -11.12 -2.67
CA LEU A 193 4.44 -11.87 -1.44
C LEU A 193 5.80 -12.55 -1.41
N ALA A 194 6.24 -13.11 -2.53
CA ALA A 194 7.50 -13.84 -2.64
C ALA A 194 8.72 -12.92 -2.42
N SER A 195 9.78 -13.50 -1.87
CA SER A 195 11.10 -12.88 -1.91
C SER A 195 11.66 -12.94 -3.33
N ASN A 196 12.58 -12.02 -3.65
CA ASN A 196 13.13 -11.93 -4.99
C ASN A 196 14.65 -11.72 -4.95
N ASN A 197 15.37 -12.45 -5.79
CA ASN A 197 16.81 -12.27 -6.00
C ASN A 197 17.04 -11.60 -7.35
N TYR A 198 17.82 -10.52 -7.36
CA TYR A 198 18.13 -9.79 -8.58
C TYR A 198 19.60 -9.38 -8.64
N GLU A 199 20.18 -9.44 -9.83
CA GLU A 199 21.56 -9.00 -10.04
C GLU A 199 21.65 -7.49 -10.19
N THR A 200 22.57 -6.88 -9.45
CA THR A 200 22.92 -5.47 -9.64
C THR A 200 24.25 -5.34 -10.36
N LYS A 201 24.34 -4.32 -11.21
CA LYS A 201 25.55 -4.02 -12.01
C LYS A 201 26.78 -3.69 -11.15
N THR A 202 26.60 -3.31 -9.89
CA THR A 202 27.66 -2.74 -9.05
C THR A 202 27.90 -3.50 -7.75
N ALA A 203 26.93 -4.29 -7.26
CA ALA A 203 27.01 -4.92 -5.95
C ALA A 203 26.64 -6.42 -5.97
N GLY A 204 26.62 -7.05 -7.15
CA GLY A 204 26.28 -8.47 -7.30
C GLY A 204 24.79 -8.76 -7.02
N THR A 205 24.49 -9.99 -6.61
CA THR A 205 23.13 -10.45 -6.31
C THR A 205 22.60 -9.78 -5.05
N ARG A 206 21.44 -9.13 -5.14
CA ARG A 206 20.69 -8.57 -4.01
C ARG A 206 19.45 -9.40 -3.75
N HIS A 207 19.10 -9.50 -2.48
CA HIS A 207 17.89 -10.17 -2.01
C HIS A 207 16.88 -9.14 -1.50
N THR A 208 15.69 -9.13 -2.08
CA THR A 208 14.52 -8.47 -1.51
C THR A 208 13.76 -9.51 -0.68
N PRO A 209 13.59 -9.29 0.63
CA PRO A 209 12.83 -10.18 1.50
C PRO A 209 11.38 -10.36 1.05
N ALA A 210 10.77 -11.47 1.48
CA ALA A 210 9.34 -11.70 1.32
C ALA A 210 8.53 -10.61 2.05
N ALA A 211 7.28 -10.40 1.62
CA ALA A 211 6.37 -9.51 2.35
C ALA A 211 5.94 -10.18 3.67
N THR A 212 6.13 -9.48 4.79
CA THR A 212 5.73 -9.97 6.10
C THR A 212 4.35 -9.44 6.46
N PRO A 213 3.35 -10.32 6.73
CA PRO A 213 2.06 -9.89 7.21
C PRO A 213 2.17 -9.34 8.63
N ILE A 214 1.47 -8.24 8.89
CA ILE A 214 1.48 -7.56 10.19
C ILE A 214 0.08 -7.36 10.74
N ALA A 215 -0.94 -7.26 9.91
CA ALA A 215 -2.31 -7.22 10.37
C ALA A 215 -3.27 -7.57 9.23
N GLU A 216 -4.48 -7.96 9.61
CA GLU A 216 -5.62 -8.15 8.73
C GLU A 216 -6.86 -7.56 9.42
N GLY A 217 -7.84 -7.18 8.62
CA GLY A 217 -9.06 -6.57 9.10
C GLY A 217 -10.02 -6.23 7.98
N VAL A 218 -11.10 -5.55 8.36
CA VAL A 218 -12.12 -5.05 7.43
C VAL A 218 -11.94 -3.57 7.20
N TYR A 219 -12.38 -3.07 6.04
CA TYR A 219 -12.32 -1.65 5.70
C TYR A 219 -13.61 -1.14 5.06
N ALA A 220 -13.81 0.16 5.18
CA ALA A 220 -14.76 0.93 4.39
C ALA A 220 -14.08 2.18 3.83
N ILE A 221 -14.26 2.43 2.53
CA ILE A 221 -14.05 3.76 1.95
C ILE A 221 -15.37 4.50 2.09
N THR A 222 -15.37 5.59 2.85
CA THR A 222 -16.56 6.39 3.12
C THR A 222 -16.41 7.82 2.60
N THR A 223 -17.51 8.56 2.53
CA THR A 223 -17.48 9.99 2.26
C THR A 223 -18.34 10.80 3.22
N THR A 224 -17.83 11.96 3.59
CA THR A 224 -18.58 13.03 4.29
C THR A 224 -19.08 14.10 3.32
N GLY A 225 -19.09 13.79 2.01
CA GLY A 225 -19.36 14.71 0.91
C GLY A 225 -18.17 15.63 0.56
N ARG A 226 -17.44 16.12 1.57
CA ARG A 226 -16.23 16.94 1.38
C ARG A 226 -14.96 16.11 1.31
N GLU A 227 -14.84 15.12 2.19
CA GLU A 227 -13.67 14.28 2.34
C GLU A 227 -14.04 12.82 2.07
N SER A 228 -13.05 12.04 1.67
CA SER A 228 -13.17 10.59 1.62
C SER A 228 -12.24 10.00 2.67
N HIS A 229 -12.69 8.95 3.34
CA HIS A 229 -11.91 8.29 4.38
C HIS A 229 -11.73 6.82 4.02
N LEU A 230 -10.62 6.23 4.46
CA LEU A 230 -10.44 4.78 4.58
C LEU A 230 -10.49 4.48 6.07
N ALA A 231 -11.60 3.91 6.52
CA ALA A 231 -11.79 3.42 7.87
C ALA A 231 -11.49 1.92 7.91
N TYR A 232 -10.89 1.43 8.99
CA TYR A 232 -10.60 0.01 9.17
C TYR A 232 -10.75 -0.42 10.63
N LEU A 233 -11.07 -1.71 10.80
CA LEU A 233 -11.09 -2.42 12.08
C LEU A 233 -10.20 -3.66 11.90
N LEU A 234 -9.21 -3.84 12.77
CA LEU A 234 -8.30 -4.99 12.71
C LEU A 234 -8.91 -6.19 13.41
N THR A 235 -8.89 -7.33 12.73
CA THR A 235 -9.36 -8.63 13.24
C THR A 235 -8.17 -9.52 13.62
N LEU A 236 -7.03 -9.37 12.93
CA LEU A 236 -5.76 -10.00 13.28
C LEU A 236 -4.59 -9.00 13.34
N PRO A 237 -3.69 -9.13 14.33
CA PRO A 237 -3.83 -9.97 15.53
C PRO A 237 -4.97 -9.48 16.43
N GLU A 238 -5.55 -10.37 17.26
CA GLU A 238 -6.63 -10.03 18.22
C GLU A 238 -6.25 -8.84 19.12
N LYS A 239 -4.97 -8.71 19.46
CA LYS A 239 -4.43 -7.58 20.23
C LYS A 239 -3.20 -7.03 19.53
N LEU A 240 -3.09 -5.71 19.50
CA LEU A 240 -1.91 -5.06 18.92
C LEU A 240 -0.65 -5.45 19.68
N GLY A 241 0.34 -5.89 18.93
CA GLY A 241 1.69 -6.04 19.42
C GLY A 241 2.52 -4.76 19.27
N GLU A 242 3.80 -4.91 19.57
CA GLU A 242 4.83 -3.87 19.41
C GLU A 242 4.89 -3.41 17.95
N VAL A 243 4.95 -4.36 17.01
CA VAL A 243 5.08 -4.05 15.57
C VAL A 243 3.91 -3.20 15.08
N GLN A 244 2.67 -3.60 15.36
CA GLN A 244 1.47 -2.87 14.94
C GLN A 244 1.45 -1.44 15.52
N THR A 245 1.85 -1.31 16.79
CA THR A 245 1.87 -0.03 17.51
C THR A 245 2.96 0.91 16.97
N GLU A 246 4.19 0.42 16.81
CA GLU A 246 5.33 1.22 16.38
C GLU A 246 5.22 1.68 14.93
N ILE A 247 4.66 0.83 14.06
CA ILE A 247 4.37 1.23 12.69
C ILE A 247 3.11 2.08 12.59
N GLY A 248 2.34 2.27 13.67
CA GLY A 248 1.24 3.22 13.71
C GLY A 248 -0.12 2.73 13.21
N LEU A 249 -0.36 1.42 13.24
CA LEU A 249 -1.70 0.87 13.16
C LEU A 249 -2.46 1.05 14.49
N LYS A 250 -3.78 0.98 14.42
CA LYS A 250 -4.71 1.05 15.56
C LYS A 250 -5.72 -0.09 15.41
N GLU A 251 -6.33 -0.55 16.51
CA GLU A 251 -7.42 -1.54 16.44
C GLU A 251 -8.56 -0.99 15.58
N ARG A 252 -8.90 0.29 15.80
CA ARG A 252 -9.88 1.03 15.02
C ARG A 252 -9.23 2.30 14.48
N GLY A 253 -9.09 2.40 13.17
CA GLY A 253 -8.33 3.47 12.52
C GLY A 253 -9.06 4.09 11.34
N SER A 254 -8.64 5.30 11.00
CA SER A 254 -9.04 5.95 9.75
C SER A 254 -7.96 6.85 9.19
N TRP A 255 -7.98 7.00 7.87
CA TRP A 255 -7.18 7.97 7.14
C TRP A 255 -8.05 8.76 6.18
N ILE A 256 -7.77 10.05 6.02
CA ILE A 256 -8.37 10.83 4.93
C ILE A 256 -7.62 10.46 3.65
N LEU A 257 -8.37 10.12 2.61
CA LEU A 257 -7.87 9.81 1.27
C LEU A 257 -8.11 10.97 0.31
N SER A 258 -7.04 11.45 -0.33
CA SER A 258 -7.17 12.46 -1.38
C SER A 258 -6.39 12.13 -2.64
N THR A 259 -7.09 11.85 -3.74
CA THR A 259 -6.49 11.53 -5.03
C THR A 259 -5.81 12.75 -5.62
N ARG A 260 -4.62 12.55 -6.15
CA ARG A 260 -3.88 13.59 -6.84
C ARG A 260 -4.34 13.73 -8.29
N ASN A 261 -4.47 14.96 -8.75
CA ASN A 261 -4.64 15.26 -10.17
C ASN A 261 -3.29 15.12 -10.90
N PRO A 262 -3.16 14.23 -11.90
CA PRO A 262 -1.91 14.02 -12.64
C PRO A 262 -1.55 15.17 -13.58
N GLN A 263 -2.49 16.08 -13.88
CA GLN A 263 -2.24 17.26 -14.72
C GLN A 263 -1.35 18.31 -14.04
N TYR A 264 -1.16 18.20 -12.71
CA TYR A 264 -0.24 19.05 -11.97
C TYR A 264 1.09 18.34 -11.72
N PRO A 265 2.23 19.07 -11.76
CA PRO A 265 3.55 18.48 -11.54
C PRO A 265 3.66 17.72 -10.22
N PRO A 266 4.39 16.59 -10.20
CA PRO A 266 4.58 15.81 -8.99
C PRO A 266 5.44 16.50 -7.94
N PRO A 267 5.12 16.30 -6.63
CA PRO A 267 6.07 16.55 -5.57
C PRO A 267 7.41 15.88 -5.90
N SER A 268 8.51 16.56 -5.61
CA SER A 268 9.86 16.12 -6.01
C SER A 268 10.21 14.72 -5.54
N ASN A 269 9.67 14.30 -4.40
CA ASN A 269 9.90 13.00 -3.75
C ASN A 269 8.89 11.90 -4.14
N ALA A 270 7.97 12.16 -5.08
CA ALA A 270 6.91 11.22 -5.47
C ALA A 270 6.71 11.21 -7.00
N ARG A 271 7.79 11.39 -7.76
CA ARG A 271 7.75 11.29 -9.23
C ARG A 271 7.77 9.83 -9.63
N LEU A 272 6.81 9.44 -10.46
CA LEU A 272 6.86 8.18 -11.20
C LEU A 272 7.34 8.46 -12.63
N PRO A 273 7.91 7.45 -13.32
CA PRO A 273 8.19 7.53 -14.74
C PRO A 273 6.94 7.85 -15.56
N ASP A 274 5.86 7.12 -15.28
CA ASP A 274 4.54 7.25 -15.90
C ASP A 274 3.48 7.61 -14.84
N GLY A 275 2.46 8.38 -15.23
CA GLY A 275 1.32 8.74 -14.37
C GLY A 275 0.08 7.90 -14.67
N PRO A 276 -0.95 7.94 -13.80
CA PRO A 276 -2.16 7.15 -13.99
C PRO A 276 -2.91 7.52 -15.26
N GLU A 277 -3.42 6.52 -15.96
CA GLU A 277 -4.26 6.67 -17.15
C GLU A 277 -5.73 6.91 -16.78
N PHE A 278 -6.03 8.07 -16.17
CA PHE A 278 -7.41 8.42 -15.83
C PHE A 278 -8.28 8.66 -17.08
N SER A 279 -9.53 8.22 -17.02
CA SER A 279 -10.55 8.54 -18.03
C SER A 279 -10.80 10.05 -18.07
N LYS A 280 -11.32 10.55 -19.20
CA LYS A 280 -11.70 11.97 -19.32
C LYS A 280 -12.71 12.40 -18.25
N GLU A 281 -13.65 11.51 -17.92
CA GLU A 281 -14.64 11.75 -16.86
C GLU A 281 -13.96 12.05 -15.51
N ILE A 282 -13.01 11.21 -15.09
CA ILE A 282 -12.27 11.42 -13.84
C ILE A 282 -11.43 12.70 -13.91
N LEU A 283 -10.77 12.98 -15.03
CA LEU A 283 -9.99 14.22 -15.21
C LEU A 283 -10.87 15.47 -15.12
N ASP A 284 -12.08 15.43 -15.67
CA ASP A 284 -13.03 16.53 -15.63
C ASP A 284 -13.60 16.75 -14.21
N GLU A 285 -13.76 15.68 -13.41
CA GLU A 285 -14.21 15.76 -12.00
C GLU A 285 -13.26 16.55 -11.11
N PHE A 286 -11.95 16.47 -11.38
CA PHE A 286 -10.96 17.30 -10.68
C PHE A 286 -11.19 18.79 -10.91
N ARG A 287 -11.80 19.19 -12.04
CA ARG A 287 -11.93 20.59 -12.45
C ARG A 287 -10.55 21.27 -12.44
N SER A 288 -10.34 22.25 -11.55
CA SER A 288 -9.05 22.92 -11.35
C SER A 288 -8.37 22.56 -10.02
N LEU A 289 -8.83 21.49 -9.38
CA LEU A 289 -8.29 21.04 -8.09
C LEU A 289 -7.06 20.15 -8.32
N ARG A 290 -6.04 20.35 -7.48
CA ARG A 290 -4.86 19.47 -7.42
C ARG A 290 -5.15 18.15 -6.72
N TRP A 291 -6.17 18.15 -5.88
CA TRP A 291 -6.53 17.10 -4.95
C TRP A 291 -8.05 17.03 -4.85
N MET A 292 -8.62 15.84 -4.82
CA MET A 292 -10.04 15.61 -4.54
C MET A 292 -10.23 14.42 -3.61
N GLY A 293 -11.39 14.29 -2.98
CA GLY A 293 -11.72 13.11 -2.18
C GLY A 293 -11.62 11.85 -3.03
N THR A 294 -10.92 10.83 -2.52
CA THR A 294 -10.72 9.58 -3.27
C THR A 294 -12.04 8.84 -3.42
N GLN A 295 -12.36 8.46 -4.65
CA GLN A 295 -13.45 7.56 -4.97
C GLN A 295 -12.83 6.21 -5.37
N PRO A 296 -13.55 5.08 -5.20
CA PRO A 296 -13.04 3.76 -5.62
C PRO A 296 -12.53 3.73 -7.06
N LYS A 297 -13.23 4.40 -7.99
CA LYS A 297 -12.83 4.53 -9.41
C LYS A 297 -11.50 5.28 -9.65
N HIS A 298 -10.98 5.99 -8.66
CA HIS A 298 -9.68 6.66 -8.77
C HIS A 298 -8.51 5.72 -8.47
N LEU A 299 -8.77 4.57 -7.83
CA LEU A 299 -7.74 3.63 -7.40
C LEU A 299 -7.33 2.72 -8.57
N ILE A 300 -6.74 3.31 -9.61
CA ILE A 300 -6.19 2.64 -10.81
C ILE A 300 -4.66 2.56 -10.74
N PRO A 301 -3.98 1.69 -11.50
CA PRO A 301 -2.52 1.58 -11.45
C PRO A 301 -1.82 2.93 -11.66
N GLN A 302 -0.73 3.14 -10.93
CA GLN A 302 0.07 4.38 -10.90
C GLN A 302 -0.64 5.59 -10.29
N ALA A 303 -1.91 5.47 -9.87
CA ALA A 303 -2.60 6.54 -9.19
C ALA A 303 -1.92 6.85 -7.86
N GLN A 304 -1.83 8.15 -7.57
CA GLN A 304 -1.26 8.65 -6.32
C GLN A 304 -2.35 9.31 -5.50
N PHE A 305 -2.35 9.05 -4.20
CA PHE A 305 -3.24 9.71 -3.27
C PHE A 305 -2.54 10.03 -1.96
N LEU A 306 -2.99 11.08 -1.29
CA LEU A 306 -2.59 11.35 0.08
C LEU A 306 -3.31 10.40 1.01
N LEU A 307 -2.53 9.76 1.86
CA LEU A 307 -2.97 9.10 3.08
C LEU A 307 -2.64 10.05 4.24
N VAL A 308 -3.68 10.60 4.88
CA VAL A 308 -3.53 11.59 5.96
C VAL A 308 -4.04 10.99 7.27
N GLY A 309 -3.22 11.07 8.31
CA GLY A 309 -3.56 10.57 9.64
C GLY A 309 -4.78 11.27 10.23
N GLU A 310 -5.59 10.56 11.00
CA GLU A 310 -6.75 11.14 11.68
C GLU A 310 -6.60 11.08 13.21
N SER A 311 -6.54 12.26 13.82
CA SER A 311 -6.35 12.39 15.28
C SER A 311 -7.64 12.23 16.06
N SER A 312 -8.79 12.41 15.43
CA SER A 312 -10.12 12.27 16.05
C SER A 312 -10.62 10.83 16.10
N GLY A 313 -9.83 9.87 15.64
CA GLY A 313 -10.28 8.48 15.49
C GLY A 313 -11.25 8.29 14.32
N ILE A 314 -11.91 7.13 14.31
CA ILE A 314 -12.75 6.65 13.21
C ILE A 314 -14.09 7.40 13.09
N GLN A 315 -14.51 8.13 14.13
CA GLN A 315 -15.85 8.72 14.25
C GLN A 315 -16.19 9.65 13.09
N LYS A 316 -15.23 10.46 12.64
CA LYS A 316 -15.46 11.38 11.51
C LYS A 316 -15.57 10.63 10.19
N ALA A 317 -14.79 9.56 10.01
CA ALA A 317 -14.85 8.72 8.82
C ALA A 317 -16.19 7.98 8.71
N MET A 318 -16.85 7.69 9.83
CA MET A 318 -18.08 6.89 9.87
C MET A 318 -19.34 7.73 10.08
N GLN A 319 -19.30 9.03 9.77
CA GLN A 319 -20.49 9.88 9.86
C GLN A 319 -21.56 9.43 8.86
N PRO A 320 -22.82 9.27 9.29
CA PRO A 320 -23.94 9.01 8.40
C PRO A 320 -24.13 10.11 7.36
N ASP A 321 -24.69 9.76 6.19
CA ASP A 321 -25.20 10.77 5.25
C ASP A 321 -26.54 11.31 5.78
N GLU A 322 -26.78 12.62 5.68
CA GLU A 322 -28.05 13.25 6.11
C GLU A 322 -29.30 12.64 5.43
N LYS A 323 -29.13 12.00 4.26
CA LYS A 323 -30.21 11.29 3.56
C LYS A 323 -30.56 9.98 4.24
N ASP A 324 -29.58 9.30 4.82
CA ASP A 324 -29.75 8.01 5.48
C ASP A 324 -30.38 8.19 6.87
N GLU A 325 -30.14 9.32 7.56
CA GLU A 325 -30.79 9.65 8.84
C GLU A 325 -32.33 9.64 8.77
N LYS A 326 -32.89 9.80 7.56
CA LYS A 326 -34.34 9.81 7.31
C LYS A 326 -34.86 8.47 6.81
N ASP A 327 -33.98 7.53 6.48
CA ASP A 327 -34.33 6.19 6.00
C ASP A 327 -34.06 5.15 7.08
N ASN A 328 -35.11 4.77 7.82
CA ASN A 328 -35.03 3.77 8.90
C ASN A 328 -34.58 2.37 8.45
N LYS A 329 -34.38 2.14 7.14
CA LYS A 329 -33.81 0.88 6.64
C LYS A 329 -32.28 0.91 6.63
N LYS A 330 -31.66 2.09 6.63
CA LYS A 330 -30.20 2.24 6.56
C LYS A 330 -29.60 2.06 7.95
N SER A 331 -28.59 1.22 8.06
CA SER A 331 -27.78 1.12 9.28
C SER A 331 -26.85 2.33 9.42
N ASP A 332 -26.28 2.52 10.60
CA ASP A 332 -25.17 3.46 10.75
C ASP A 332 -23.91 2.88 10.07
N PRO A 333 -23.08 3.69 9.39
CA PRO A 333 -21.81 3.24 8.85
C PRO A 333 -20.93 2.48 9.84
N ILE A 334 -20.87 2.93 11.11
CA ILE A 334 -20.05 2.24 12.11
C ILE A 334 -20.60 0.85 12.43
N GLU A 335 -21.93 0.72 12.55
CA GLU A 335 -22.60 -0.55 12.83
C GLU A 335 -22.38 -1.54 11.68
N GLU A 336 -22.46 -1.09 10.43
CA GLU A 336 -22.17 -1.93 9.25
C GLU A 336 -20.71 -2.43 9.25
N LEU A 337 -19.74 -1.58 9.64
CA LEU A 337 -18.34 -1.99 9.67
C LEU A 337 -18.05 -2.91 10.87
N GLU A 338 -18.68 -2.70 12.02
CA GLU A 338 -18.59 -3.59 13.19
C GLU A 338 -19.27 -4.95 12.93
N GLU A 339 -20.39 -4.98 12.20
CA GLU A 339 -21.01 -6.23 11.76
C GLU A 339 -20.07 -7.00 10.82
N LEU A 340 -19.42 -6.31 9.87
CA LEU A 340 -18.44 -6.91 8.98
C LEU A 340 -17.20 -7.41 9.74
N GLU A 341 -16.72 -6.68 10.75
CA GLU A 341 -15.63 -7.10 11.66
C GLU A 341 -15.99 -8.40 12.38
N HIS A 342 -17.21 -8.50 12.92
CA HIS A 342 -17.65 -9.70 13.62
C HIS A 342 -17.69 -10.93 12.71
N GLU A 343 -18.27 -10.79 11.51
CA GLU A 343 -18.31 -11.87 10.52
C GLU A 343 -16.90 -12.29 10.08
N ASP A 344 -15.99 -11.32 9.96
CA ASP A 344 -14.61 -11.57 9.58
C ASP A 344 -13.80 -12.30 10.67
N ILE A 345 -14.00 -11.94 11.94
CA ILE A 345 -13.40 -12.66 13.08
C ILE A 345 -13.81 -14.13 13.06
N GLU A 346 -15.11 -14.42 12.95
CA GLU A 346 -15.63 -15.80 12.89
C GLU A 346 -15.02 -16.58 11.71
N ARG A 347 -14.96 -15.93 10.55
CA ARG A 347 -14.36 -16.51 9.34
C ARG A 347 -12.88 -16.83 9.52
N MET A 348 -12.10 -15.90 10.08
CA MET A 348 -10.65 -16.05 10.25
C MET A 348 -10.29 -17.09 11.32
N GLU A 349 -11.10 -17.25 12.38
CA GLU A 349 -10.94 -18.33 13.37
C GLU A 349 -11.06 -19.73 12.75
N HIS A 350 -11.85 -19.88 11.69
CA HIS A 350 -12.08 -21.15 11.01
C HIS A 350 -11.12 -21.42 9.84
N LEU A 351 -10.36 -20.41 9.38
CA LEU A 351 -9.52 -20.50 8.19
C LEU A 351 -8.11 -21.06 8.42
N GLY A 352 -7.58 -20.94 9.63
CA GLY A 352 -6.20 -21.30 9.92
C GLY A 352 -5.99 -21.77 11.36
N LYS A 353 -4.81 -22.33 11.62
CA LYS A 353 -4.41 -22.73 12.99
C LYS A 353 -3.89 -21.54 13.79
N ASP A 354 -3.33 -20.56 13.10
CA ASP A 354 -2.87 -19.28 13.63
C ASP A 354 -3.16 -18.16 12.62
N GLY A 355 -2.95 -16.91 13.01
CA GLY A 355 -3.26 -15.76 12.17
C GLY A 355 -2.46 -15.69 10.86
N SER A 356 -1.25 -16.24 10.82
CA SER A 356 -0.48 -16.31 9.56
C SER A 356 -1.11 -17.33 8.61
N ASP A 357 -1.42 -18.51 9.13
CA ASP A 357 -2.08 -19.57 8.37
C ASP A 357 -3.43 -19.07 7.82
N ALA A 358 -4.22 -18.33 8.63
CA ALA A 358 -5.50 -17.78 8.20
C ALA A 358 -5.33 -16.70 7.10
N ILE A 359 -4.41 -15.75 7.26
CA ILE A 359 -4.13 -14.70 6.25
C ILE A 359 -3.71 -15.32 4.92
N PHE A 360 -2.79 -16.28 4.93
CA PHE A 360 -2.32 -16.89 3.71
C PHE A 360 -3.36 -17.83 3.09
N ALA A 361 -4.12 -18.58 3.90
CA ALA A 361 -5.24 -19.39 3.40
C ALA A 361 -6.28 -18.53 2.68
N ASP A 362 -6.59 -17.36 3.22
CA ASP A 362 -7.55 -16.44 2.60
C ASP A 362 -7.02 -15.76 1.32
N LEU A 363 -5.69 -15.63 1.21
CA LEU A 363 -5.02 -15.20 -0.02
C LEU A 363 -4.77 -16.37 -0.99
N GLU A 364 -5.30 -17.57 -0.71
CA GLU A 364 -5.04 -18.83 -1.42
C GLU A 364 -3.54 -19.14 -1.63
N VAL A 365 -2.73 -18.72 -0.66
CA VAL A 365 -1.28 -18.93 -0.63
C VAL A 365 -0.95 -19.99 0.42
N GLN A 366 -0.01 -20.88 0.10
CA GLN A 366 0.52 -21.81 1.10
C GLN A 366 1.39 -21.04 2.09
N ALA A 367 1.00 -21.03 3.37
CA ALA A 367 1.76 -20.36 4.43
C ALA A 367 3.21 -20.88 4.58
N LYS A 368 3.48 -22.12 4.16
CA LYS A 368 4.81 -22.74 4.25
C LYS A 368 5.81 -21.99 3.38
N GLY A 369 6.77 -21.33 4.03
CA GLY A 369 7.86 -20.60 3.36
C GLY A 369 7.68 -19.08 3.32
N TYR A 370 6.55 -18.56 3.81
CA TYR A 370 6.36 -17.13 4.01
C TYR A 370 6.60 -16.72 5.47
N PRO A 371 6.96 -15.45 5.73
CA PRO A 371 7.07 -14.93 7.08
C PRO A 371 5.73 -15.06 7.82
N LYS A 372 5.80 -15.36 9.12
CA LYS A 372 4.62 -15.42 9.98
C LYS A 372 4.07 -14.02 10.27
N LEU A 373 2.82 -13.95 10.74
CA LEU A 373 2.23 -12.73 11.28
C LEU A 373 3.13 -12.18 12.41
N GLN A 374 3.72 -11.02 12.18
CA GLN A 374 4.73 -10.47 13.07
C GLN A 374 4.12 -9.46 14.05
N THR A 375 4.13 -9.77 15.35
CA THR A 375 3.60 -8.91 16.43
C THR A 375 4.67 -8.27 17.32
N SER A 376 5.91 -8.74 17.24
CA SER A 376 7.08 -8.17 17.93
C SER A 376 8.26 -8.07 16.97
N PHE A 377 9.20 -7.18 17.28
CA PHE A 377 10.46 -7.10 16.55
C PHE A 377 11.43 -8.22 16.97
#